data_AF-Q30KP8-F1
#
_entry.id   AF-Q30KP8-F1
#
_cell.length_a   1.000
_cell.length_b   1.000
_cell.length_c   1.000
_cell.angle_alpha   90.00
_cell.angle_beta   90.00
_cell.angle_gamma   90.00
#
_symmetry.space_group_name_H-M   'P 1'
#
loop_
_entity.id
_entity.type
_entity.pdbx_description
1 polymer ?
#
loop_
_entity_poly.entity_id
_entity_poly.type
_entity_poly.pdbx_seq_one_letter_code
_entity_poly.pdbx_strand_id
1 'polypeptide(L)' 'MNLCLSALLFFLVILLPSGKGMFGNDGVKVRTCTSQKAVCFFGCPPGYRWIAFCHNILSCCKNMTRFQPPQAKDPWVH' A
#
# COMPACT_ATOMS: atom_id res chain seq x y z
N MET A 1 31.83 16.64 -8.80
CA MET A 1 30.54 17.33 -8.48
C MET A 1 29.36 16.34 -8.42
N ASN A 2 29.55 15.06 -8.07
CA ASN A 2 28.47 14.06 -8.10
C ASN A 2 27.76 13.84 -6.75
N LEU A 3 28.34 14.32 -5.64
CA LEU A 3 27.78 14.13 -4.30
C LEU A 3 26.47 14.91 -4.07
N CYS A 4 26.33 16.07 -4.72
CA CYS A 4 25.15 16.93 -4.56
C CYS A 4 23.89 16.29 -5.17
N LEU A 5 24.03 15.56 -6.29
CA LEU A 5 22.92 14.88 -6.94
C LEU A 5 22.39 13.71 -6.12
N SER A 6 23.29 12.92 -5.50
CA SER A 6 22.92 11.79 -4.65
C SER A 6 22.11 12.26 -3.43
N ALA A 7 22.59 13.28 -2.72
CA ALA A 7 21.89 13.85 -1.57
C ALA A 7 20.49 14.39 -1.95
N LEU A 8 20.38 15.08 -3.09
CA LEU A 8 19.09 15.58 -3.59
C LEU A 8 18.10 14.44 -3.88
N LEU A 9 18.56 13.35 -4.50
CA LEU A 9 17.73 12.17 -4.76
C LEU A 9 17.25 11.51 -3.47
N PHE A 10 18.12 11.37 -2.46
CA PHE A 10 17.71 10.86 -1.15
C PHE A 10 16.65 11.76 -0.47
N PHE A 11 16.82 13.08 -0.53
CA PHE A 11 15.82 14.02 -0.01
C PHE A 11 14.46 13.90 -0.72
N LEU A 12 14.46 13.75 -2.05
CA LEU A 12 13.24 13.56 -2.83
C LEU A 12 12.53 12.24 -2.47
N VAL A 13 13.28 11.17 -2.20
CA VAL A 13 12.71 9.88 -1.78
C VAL A 13 12.04 9.97 -0.40
N ILE A 14 12.60 10.76 0.52
CA ILE A 14 11.99 10.98 1.86
C ILE A 14 10.70 11.82 1.76
N LEU A 15 10.61 12.71 0.76
CA LEU A 15 9.43 13.52 0.48
C LEU A 15 8.32 12.76 -0.27
N LEU A 16 8.60 11.56 -0.79
CA LEU A 16 7.54 10.71 -1.32
C LEU A 16 6.55 10.44 -0.19
N PRO A 17 5.24 10.63 -0.42
CA PRO A 17 4.21 10.42 0.58
C PRO A 17 3.98 8.93 0.84
N SER A 18 5.03 8.20 1.19
CA SER A 18 5.03 6.79 1.58
C SER A 18 4.00 6.54 2.68
N GLY A 19 3.78 7.55 3.53
CA GLY A 19 2.73 7.53 4.54
C GLY A 19 1.32 7.40 3.98
N LYS A 20 0.91 8.24 3.01
CA LYS A 20 -0.43 8.17 2.41
C LYS A 20 -0.57 7.05 1.37
N GLY A 21 0.51 6.73 0.67
CA GLY A 21 0.55 5.60 -0.28
C GLY A 21 0.47 4.23 0.38
N MET A 22 0.78 4.13 1.68
CA MET A 22 0.71 2.89 2.46
C MET A 22 -0.45 2.87 3.47
N PHE A 23 -0.82 4.03 4.04
CA PHE A 23 -1.92 4.18 5.01
C PHE A 23 -2.91 5.26 4.57
N GLY A 24 -4.21 4.96 4.56
CA GLY A 24 -5.26 5.93 4.24
C GLY A 24 -5.42 6.27 2.74
N ASN A 25 -4.92 5.43 1.83
CA ASN A 25 -5.37 5.46 0.43
C ASN A 25 -6.47 4.42 0.20
N ASP A 26 -7.37 4.71 -0.74
CA ASP A 26 -8.47 3.80 -1.13
C ASP A 26 -8.02 2.68 -2.08
N GLY A 27 -6.71 2.60 -2.37
CA GLY A 27 -6.12 1.72 -3.37
C GLY A 27 -6.59 2.01 -4.80
N VAL A 28 -6.14 1.17 -5.74
CA VAL A 28 -6.47 1.26 -7.18
C VAL A 28 -7.41 0.13 -7.57
N LYS A 29 -8.51 0.48 -8.25
CA LYS A 29 -9.49 -0.50 -8.76
C LYS A 29 -9.00 -1.10 -10.08
N VAL A 30 -8.70 -2.39 -10.08
CA VAL A 30 -8.33 -3.17 -11.27
C VAL A 30 -9.32 -4.30 -11.44
N ARG A 31 -9.95 -4.41 -12.61
CA ARG A 31 -11.11 -5.29 -12.87
C ARG A 31 -10.95 -6.72 -12.34
N THR A 32 -9.80 -7.35 -12.58
CA THR A 32 -9.50 -8.72 -12.14
C THR A 32 -9.29 -8.85 -10.64
N CYS A 33 -8.76 -7.83 -9.98
CA CYS A 33 -8.63 -7.78 -8.52
C CYS A 33 -9.99 -7.47 -7.87
N THR A 34 -10.72 -6.51 -8.42
CA THR A 34 -12.04 -6.09 -7.92
C THR A 34 -13.08 -7.19 -8.06
N SER A 35 -13.03 -8.05 -9.09
CA SER A 35 -13.90 -9.22 -9.21
C SER A 35 -13.74 -10.22 -8.06
N GLN A 36 -12.57 -10.25 -7.41
CA GLN A 36 -12.28 -11.07 -6.22
C GLN A 36 -12.70 -10.41 -4.89
N LYS A 37 -13.39 -9.26 -4.94
CA LYS A 37 -13.66 -8.38 -3.79
C LYS A 37 -12.37 -7.90 -3.10
N ALA A 38 -11.37 -7.53 -3.91
CA ALA A 38 -10.05 -7.06 -3.49
C ALA A 38 -9.68 -5.75 -4.19
N VAL A 39 -8.64 -5.06 -3.71
CA VAL A 39 -8.17 -3.77 -4.23
C VAL A 39 -6.64 -3.78 -4.33
N CYS A 40 -6.08 -3.05 -5.30
CA CYS A 40 -4.64 -3.02 -5.52
C CYS A 40 -3.98 -1.91 -4.68
N PHE A 41 -2.90 -2.24 -3.96
CA PHE A 41 -2.11 -1.32 -3.14
C PHE A 41 -0.62 -1.42 -3.48
N PHE A 42 0.18 -0.42 -3.11
CA PHE A 42 1.64 -0.52 -3.16
C PHE A 42 2.15 -1.33 -1.95
N GLY A 43 1.96 -2.66 -2.02
CA GLY A 43 2.08 -3.57 -0.87
C GLY A 43 0.77 -3.65 -0.06
N CYS A 44 0.46 -4.80 0.54
CA CYS A 44 -0.81 -4.95 1.27
C CYS A 44 -0.74 -4.29 2.65
N PRO A 45 -1.72 -3.43 3.01
CA PRO A 45 -1.79 -2.85 4.35
C PRO A 45 -2.12 -3.92 5.41
N PRO A 46 -1.82 -3.66 6.70
CA PRO A 46 -2.22 -4.55 7.79
C PRO A 46 -3.72 -4.86 7.75
N GLY A 47 -4.09 -6.12 7.99
CA GLY A 47 -5.48 -6.57 7.88
C GLY A 47 -5.90 -7.00 6.48
N TYR A 48 -5.01 -6.93 5.49
CA TYR A 48 -5.26 -7.45 4.15
C TYR A 48 -4.32 -8.61 3.83
N ARG A 49 -4.85 -9.62 3.15
CA ARG A 49 -4.07 -10.73 2.60
C ARG A 49 -3.72 -10.46 1.14
N TRP A 50 -2.50 -10.79 0.75
CA TRP A 50 -2.06 -10.75 -0.64
C TRP A 50 -2.70 -11.88 -1.46
N ILE A 51 -3.06 -11.61 -2.72
CA ILE A 51 -3.67 -12.58 -3.64
C ILE A 51 -2.88 -12.73 -4.94
N ALA A 52 -2.49 -11.61 -5.56
CA ALA A 52 -1.82 -11.58 -6.85
C ALA A 52 -1.15 -10.23 -7.09
N PHE A 53 -0.39 -10.09 -8.18
CA PHE A 53 0.08 -8.79 -8.66
C PHE A 53 -1.00 -8.07 -9.47
N CYS A 54 -1.02 -6.74 -9.38
CA CYS A 54 -1.70 -5.86 -10.34
C CYS A 54 -0.65 -5.09 -11.14
N HIS A 55 -0.64 -5.26 -12.47
CA HIS A 55 0.28 -4.58 -13.38
C HIS A 55 1.77 -4.62 -12.92
N ASN A 56 2.21 -5.76 -12.39
CA ASN A 56 3.57 -6.08 -11.93
C ASN A 56 4.14 -5.28 -10.75
N ILE A 57 3.59 -4.10 -10.42
CA ILE A 57 4.14 -3.20 -9.39
C ILE A 57 3.26 -3.18 -8.14
N LEU A 58 1.94 -3.34 -8.30
CA LEU A 58 0.98 -3.29 -7.20
C LEU A 58 0.61 -4.70 -6.72
N SER A 59 0.12 -4.78 -5.48
CA SER A 59 -0.38 -6.00 -4.85
C SER A 59 -1.91 -5.97 -4.79
N CYS A 60 -2.57 -7.00 -5.30
CA CYS A 60 -3.99 -7.24 -5.10
C CYS A 60 -4.22 -7.78 -3.69
N CYS A 61 -4.93 -7.00 -2.87
CA CYS A 61 -5.08 -7.24 -1.44
C CYS A 61 -6.56 -7.35 -1.06
N LYS A 62 -6.90 -8.38 -0.30
CA LYS A 62 -8.27 -8.62 0.18
C LYS A 62 -8.33 -8.49 1.69
N ASN A 63 -9.31 -7.75 2.19
CA ASN A 63 -9.53 -7.59 3.62
C ASN A 63 -9.72 -8.96 4.29
N MET A 64 -8.97 -9.21 5.35
CA MET A 64 -9.01 -10.42 6.15
C MET A 64 -10.23 -10.38 7.08
N THR A 65 -11.06 -11.41 7.06
CA THR A 65 -12.22 -11.50 7.96
C THR A 65 -11.94 -12.29 9.24
N ARG A 66 -10.76 -12.92 9.33
CA ARG A 66 -10.30 -13.71 10.49
C ARG A 66 -8.83 -13.39 10.76
N PHE A 67 -8.44 -13.47 12.03
CA PHE A 67 -7.05 -13.25 12.47
C PHE A 67 -6.48 -11.90 12.04
N GLN A 68 -7.30 -10.84 12.08
CA GLN A 68 -6.82 -9.49 11.81
C GLN A 68 -5.77 -9.11 12.85
N PRO A 69 -4.57 -8.66 12.43
CA PRO A 69 -3.56 -8.19 13.36
C PRO A 69 -4.05 -6.91 14.05
N PRO A 70 -3.61 -6.61 15.29
CA PRO A 70 -4.01 -5.39 15.99
C PRO A 70 -3.82 -4.10 15.18
N GLN A 71 -2.80 -4.06 14.32
CA GLN A 71 -2.45 -2.95 13.43
C GLN A 71 -3.47 -2.71 12.31
N ALA A 72 -4.39 -3.66 12.05
CA ALA A 72 -5.46 -3.50 11.07
C ALA A 72 -6.59 -2.58 11.58
N LYS A 73 -6.67 -2.36 12.89
CA LYS A 73 -7.66 -1.46 13.47
C LYS A 73 -7.18 -0.03 13.29
N ASP A 74 -8.08 0.83 12.81
CA ASP A 74 -7.81 2.27 12.76
C ASP A 74 -7.66 2.76 14.22
N PRO A 75 -6.49 3.31 14.60
CA PRO A 75 -6.27 3.77 15.97
C PRO A 75 -7.19 4.92 16.39
N TRP A 76 -7.90 5.55 15.44
CA TRP A 76 -8.75 6.72 15.67
C TRP A 76 -10.25 6.40 15.70
N VAL A 77 -10.64 5.14 15.42
CA VAL A 77 -12.04 4.70 15.47
C VAL A 77 -12.31 4.07 16.85
N HIS A 78 -12.88 4.87 17.76
CA HIS A 78 -13.43 4.41 19.04
C HIS A 78 -14.88 3.96 18.88
#